data_AF-B2J7M0-F1
#
_entry.id   AF-B2J7M0-F1
#
_cell.length_a   1.000
_cell.length_b   1.000
_cell.length_c   1.000
_cell.angle_alpha   90.00
_cell.angle_beta   90.00
_cell.angle_gamma   90.00
#
_symmetry.space_group_name_H-M   'P 1'
#
loop_
_entity.id
_entity.type
_entity.pdbx_description
1 polymer ?
#
loop_
_entity_poly.entity_id
_entity_poly.type
_entity_poly.pdbx_seq_one_letter_code
_entity_poly.pdbx_strand_id
1 'polypeptide(L)'
;MEDLFARLERTLNPELPSLTESQQTLLQELSIDENQPGTILRDFQTLIDSLQPNGVEVSSVNNLLPLKVLSELNSCLSHPIEIKLKRPVQKSYPYINGLYLLLRSSGIAQIRSQGKKQILVLDAATLQSWSNLNLTERYFNLLEAWLIWGNNEILGEHQDSFGNLFRCIQLWPRVPDKGLKSPKYEHQHDISYYPGLHNFALLELFGLLSIKHGKPTEGKGWRITSLQRLPFGDAMLQLLFPLGIRGELQDEVNVTFGKLQSHFQPFFPEWEHNLLVSKQGFTDGIYIFKVSISKAWRRIAIPAKKPLSWLAETILDAFDFDYDHLYEFSYKDYFGRIIKIGHAYMETPPFADQVQIGDVSLEPGGKMTYLYDFGDSWKFDVQLEAINPPDNKIKKPKILEVHGNAPQQYWSEDDE
;
A
#
# COMPACT_ATOMS: atom_id res chain seq x y z
N MET A 1 -7.58 10.79 16.20
CA MET A 1 -6.23 10.18 16.25
C MET A 1 -5.22 11.17 16.82
N GLU A 2 -5.28 12.42 16.37
CA GLU A 2 -4.54 13.55 16.95
C GLU A 2 -4.67 13.67 18.48
N ASP A 3 -5.87 13.53 19.09
CA ASP A 3 -6.00 13.60 20.57
C ASP A 3 -5.28 12.43 21.29
N LEU A 4 -5.19 11.25 20.66
CA LEU A 4 -4.45 10.11 21.24
C LEU A 4 -2.94 10.33 21.12
N PHE A 5 -2.47 10.81 19.97
CA PHE A 5 -1.06 11.12 19.75
C PHE A 5 -0.61 12.34 20.56
N ALA A 6 -1.43 13.39 20.68
CA ALA A 6 -1.16 14.54 21.54
C ALA A 6 -1.13 14.16 23.03
N ARG A 7 -1.97 13.21 23.46
CA ARG A 7 -1.90 12.64 24.82
C ARG A 7 -0.64 11.81 25.01
N LEU A 8 -0.25 10.98 24.03
CA LEU A 8 0.99 10.21 24.08
C LEU A 8 2.23 11.12 24.08
N GLU A 9 2.28 12.14 23.23
CA GLU A 9 3.33 13.16 23.19
C GLU A 9 3.44 13.91 24.52
N ARG A 10 2.34 14.38 25.10
CA ARG A 10 2.37 15.04 26.42
C ARG A 10 2.82 14.13 27.55
N THR A 11 2.69 12.81 27.39
CA THR A 11 3.12 11.83 28.39
C THR A 11 4.56 11.33 28.16
N LEU A 12 5.07 11.37 26.92
CA LEU A 12 6.37 10.80 26.53
C LEU A 12 7.50 11.83 26.34
N ASN A 13 7.21 13.13 26.50
CA ASN A 13 8.13 14.21 26.13
C ASN A 13 8.84 14.86 27.33
N PRO A 14 9.61 14.09 28.13
CA PRO A 14 10.98 14.57 28.33
C PRO A 14 12.06 13.48 28.50
N GLU A 15 11.94 12.27 27.94
CA GLU A 15 13.08 11.31 27.87
C GLU A 15 12.73 10.14 26.94
N LEU A 16 12.63 10.39 25.63
CA LEU A 16 12.71 9.29 24.66
C LEU A 16 14.11 8.67 24.81
N PRO A 17 14.24 7.38 25.09
CA PRO A 17 15.55 6.80 25.42
C PRO A 17 16.47 6.96 24.22
N SER A 18 17.52 7.75 24.37
CA SER A 18 18.61 7.84 23.40
C SER A 18 19.28 6.48 23.26
N LEU A 19 19.82 6.19 22.08
CA LEU A 19 20.59 4.97 21.87
C LEU A 19 21.74 4.89 22.89
N THR A 20 21.92 3.73 23.51
CA THR A 20 23.08 3.46 24.35
C THR A 20 24.36 3.47 23.51
N GLU A 21 25.51 3.71 24.13
CA GLU A 21 26.80 3.66 23.42
C GLU A 21 27.00 2.32 22.69
N SER A 22 26.62 1.21 23.33
CA SER A 22 26.69 -0.12 22.72
C SER A 22 25.80 -0.28 21.48
N GLN A 23 24.61 0.34 21.47
CA GLN A 23 23.74 0.34 20.30
C GLN A 23 24.28 1.23 19.19
N GLN A 24 24.85 2.38 19.53
CA GLN A 24 25.48 3.27 18.54
C GLN A 24 26.66 2.57 17.86
N THR A 25 27.55 1.95 18.65
CA THR A 25 28.68 1.16 18.12
C THR A 25 28.18 0.01 17.24
N LEU A 26 27.15 -0.73 17.69
CA LEU A 26 26.56 -1.80 16.89
C LEU A 26 26.08 -1.31 15.51
N LEU A 27 25.42 -0.15 15.46
CA LEU A 27 24.95 0.42 14.19
C LEU A 27 26.11 0.89 13.31
N GLN A 28 27.14 1.52 13.88
CA GLN A 28 28.30 2.03 13.15
C GLN A 28 29.19 0.92 12.56
N GLU A 29 29.28 -0.22 13.24
CA GLU A 29 30.10 -1.36 12.80
C GLU A 29 29.34 -2.31 11.86
N LEU A 30 28.02 -2.16 11.74
CA LEU A 30 27.21 -3.05 10.92
C LEU A 30 27.43 -2.77 9.43
N SER A 31 27.90 -3.78 8.70
CA SER A 31 27.91 -3.76 7.24
C SER A 31 26.65 -4.41 6.68
N ILE A 32 26.10 -3.82 5.62
CA ILE A 32 24.92 -4.33 4.92
C ILE A 32 25.38 -5.03 3.63
N ASP A 33 24.98 -6.29 3.47
CA ASP A 33 25.17 -7.06 2.26
C ASP A 33 23.90 -7.85 1.88
N GLU A 34 24.00 -8.75 0.90
CA GLU A 34 22.86 -9.53 0.41
C GLU A 34 22.26 -10.49 1.46
N ASN A 35 23.03 -10.85 2.49
CA ASN A 35 22.69 -11.86 3.51
C ASN A 35 22.79 -11.34 4.96
N GLN A 36 23.23 -10.11 5.20
CA GLN A 36 23.27 -9.46 6.52
C GLN A 36 22.80 -8.00 6.47
N PRO A 37 22.12 -7.48 7.52
CA PRO A 37 21.80 -8.13 8.81
C PRO A 37 20.71 -9.23 8.73
N GLY A 38 20.00 -9.28 7.60
CA GLY A 38 19.12 -10.38 7.23
C GLY A 38 19.14 -10.55 5.71
N THR A 39 18.24 -11.38 5.18
CA THR A 39 18.26 -11.80 3.77
C THR A 39 17.34 -10.97 2.87
N ILE A 40 16.85 -9.81 3.34
CA ILE A 40 15.87 -9.00 2.60
C ILE A 40 16.34 -8.64 1.20
N LEU A 41 17.60 -8.26 1.02
CA LEU A 41 18.11 -7.85 -0.30
C LEU A 41 18.15 -9.01 -1.29
N ARG A 42 18.66 -10.17 -0.86
CA ARG A 42 18.68 -11.39 -1.67
C ARG A 42 17.28 -11.87 -2.04
N ASP A 43 16.38 -11.95 -1.06
CA ASP A 43 15.03 -12.47 -1.26
C ASP A 43 14.18 -11.50 -2.10
N PHE A 44 14.40 -10.19 -1.95
CA PHE A 44 13.77 -9.18 -2.81
C PHE A 44 14.28 -9.24 -4.25
N GLN A 45 15.59 -9.44 -4.46
CA GLN A 45 16.14 -9.66 -5.80
C GLN A 45 15.58 -10.94 -6.44
N THR A 46 15.44 -12.01 -5.67
CA THR A 46 14.81 -13.27 -6.12
C THR A 46 13.38 -13.03 -6.62
N LEU A 47 12.61 -12.18 -5.92
CA LEU A 47 11.28 -11.79 -6.38
C LEU A 47 11.33 -11.00 -7.69
N ILE A 48 12.22 -10.01 -7.81
CA ILE A 48 12.38 -9.22 -9.05
C ILE A 48 12.70 -10.13 -10.24
N ASP A 49 13.68 -11.04 -10.08
CA ASP A 49 14.13 -11.94 -11.13
C ASP A 49 13.00 -12.89 -11.60
N SER A 50 12.15 -13.34 -10.66
CA SER A 50 11.00 -14.20 -10.99
C SER A 50 9.95 -13.52 -11.88
N LEU A 51 9.93 -12.19 -11.94
CA LEU A 51 8.99 -11.41 -12.75
C LEU A 51 9.56 -11.11 -14.13
N GLN A 52 10.84 -11.37 -14.40
CA GLN A 52 11.43 -11.07 -15.69
C GLN A 52 11.18 -12.17 -16.74
N PRO A 53 11.15 -11.82 -18.05
CA PRO A 53 11.11 -10.46 -18.59
C PRO A 53 9.68 -9.89 -18.72
N ASN A 54 8.65 -10.73 -18.58
CA ASN A 54 7.28 -10.42 -19.05
C ASN A 54 6.28 -10.05 -17.94
N GLY A 55 6.71 -10.09 -16.67
CA GLY A 55 5.81 -10.01 -15.53
C GLY A 55 4.99 -11.28 -15.31
N VAL A 56 3.99 -11.17 -14.46
CA VAL A 56 3.14 -12.30 -14.06
C VAL A 56 1.67 -11.89 -14.00
N GLU A 57 0.79 -12.75 -14.52
CA GLU A 57 -0.65 -12.54 -14.38
C GLU A 57 -1.06 -12.66 -12.91
N VAL A 58 -1.87 -11.71 -12.45
CA VAL A 58 -2.36 -11.63 -11.08
C VAL A 58 -3.89 -11.71 -11.02
N SER A 59 -4.41 -12.02 -9.83
CA SER A 59 -5.86 -12.04 -9.60
C SER A 59 -6.53 -10.69 -9.90
N SER A 60 -7.74 -10.72 -10.46
CA SER A 60 -8.44 -9.51 -10.89
C SER A 60 -8.97 -8.61 -9.77
N VAL A 61 -9.15 -9.15 -8.56
CA VAL A 61 -9.76 -8.41 -7.43
C VAL A 61 -8.70 -7.66 -6.62
N ASN A 62 -7.67 -8.39 -6.17
CA ASN A 62 -6.65 -7.87 -5.28
C ASN A 62 -5.26 -7.81 -5.91
N ASN A 63 -5.12 -8.17 -7.19
CA ASN A 63 -3.85 -8.14 -7.91
C ASN A 63 -2.74 -9.01 -7.28
N LEU A 64 -3.14 -10.06 -6.54
CA LEU A 64 -2.24 -10.99 -5.86
C LEU A 64 -1.71 -12.09 -6.78
N LEU A 65 -0.52 -12.61 -6.45
CA LEU A 65 0.19 -13.66 -7.16
C LEU A 65 -0.58 -15.01 -7.15
N PRO A 66 -0.56 -15.76 -8.26
CA PRO A 66 -1.23 -17.04 -8.36
C PRO A 66 -0.44 -18.16 -7.67
N LEU A 67 -1.13 -19.24 -7.27
CA LEU A 67 -0.56 -20.34 -6.48
C LEU A 67 0.72 -20.95 -7.07
N LYS A 68 0.78 -21.12 -8.39
CA LYS A 68 1.96 -21.69 -9.06
C LYS A 68 3.23 -20.86 -8.77
N VAL A 69 3.10 -19.54 -8.87
CA VAL A 69 4.20 -18.60 -8.64
C VAL A 69 4.57 -18.58 -7.16
N LEU A 70 3.58 -18.67 -6.26
CA LEU A 70 3.84 -18.76 -4.82
C LEU A 70 4.66 -20.01 -4.48
N SER A 71 4.34 -21.18 -5.05
CA SER A 71 5.07 -22.41 -4.77
C SER A 71 6.51 -22.38 -5.28
N GLU A 72 6.73 -21.83 -6.48
CA GLU A 72 8.07 -21.70 -7.08
C GLU A 72 8.92 -20.71 -6.28
N LEU A 73 8.41 -19.50 -6.02
CA LEU A 73 9.08 -18.49 -5.21
C LEU A 73 9.44 -19.01 -3.83
N ASN A 74 8.49 -19.63 -3.12
CA ASN A 74 8.74 -20.15 -1.77
C ASN A 74 9.93 -21.10 -1.73
N SER A 75 10.18 -21.87 -2.79
CA SER A 75 11.32 -22.80 -2.85
C SER A 75 12.68 -22.14 -3.08
N CYS A 76 12.69 -20.89 -3.57
CA CYS A 76 13.90 -20.13 -3.89
C CYS A 76 14.29 -19.12 -2.81
N LEU A 77 13.37 -18.75 -1.92
CA LEU A 77 13.63 -17.82 -0.82
C LEU A 77 14.58 -18.41 0.24
N SER A 78 15.20 -17.54 1.02
CA SER A 78 16.06 -17.92 2.14
C SER A 78 15.32 -18.66 3.27
N HIS A 79 14.03 -18.35 3.46
CA HIS A 79 13.16 -18.95 4.48
C HIS A 79 11.95 -19.66 3.85
N PRO A 80 12.15 -20.79 3.14
CA PRO A 80 11.05 -21.56 2.58
C PRO A 80 10.17 -22.10 3.72
N ILE A 81 8.85 -21.98 3.60
CA ILE A 81 7.92 -22.49 4.61
C ILE A 81 7.11 -23.68 4.09
N GLU A 82 6.85 -24.63 4.99
CA GLU A 82 5.90 -25.71 4.75
C GLU A 82 4.47 -25.24 5.06
N ILE A 83 3.51 -25.62 4.22
CA ILE A 83 2.09 -25.29 4.37
C ILE A 83 1.26 -26.55 4.09
N LYS A 84 0.28 -26.85 4.94
CA LYS A 84 -0.67 -27.97 4.77
C LYS A 84 -2.11 -27.49 4.62
N LEU A 85 -2.29 -26.29 4.08
CA LEU A 85 -3.61 -25.78 3.72
C LEU A 85 -4.09 -26.43 2.43
N LYS A 86 -5.39 -26.72 2.33
CA LYS A 86 -6.00 -27.28 1.11
C LYS A 86 -6.02 -26.29 -0.07
N ARG A 87 -6.09 -24.99 0.23
CA ARG A 87 -6.19 -23.90 -0.74
C ARG A 87 -5.36 -22.70 -0.25
N PRO A 88 -4.02 -22.81 -0.26
CA PRO A 88 -3.18 -21.70 0.16
C PRO A 88 -3.30 -20.53 -0.83
N VAL A 89 -3.28 -19.32 -0.29
CA VAL A 89 -3.31 -18.04 -1.02
C VAL A 89 -2.05 -17.25 -0.68
N GLN A 90 -1.82 -16.09 -1.30
CA GLN A 90 -0.60 -15.30 -1.05
C GLN A 90 -0.37 -15.01 0.45
N LYS A 91 -1.42 -14.64 1.19
CA LYS A 91 -1.35 -14.43 2.65
C LYS A 91 -0.92 -15.69 3.45
N SER A 92 -1.07 -16.88 2.87
CA SER A 92 -0.56 -18.13 3.46
C SER A 92 0.96 -18.26 3.39
N TYR A 93 1.65 -17.43 2.58
CA TYR A 93 3.10 -17.36 2.41
C TYR A 93 3.65 -16.01 2.90
N PRO A 94 3.87 -15.83 4.22
CA PRO A 94 4.10 -14.50 4.78
C PRO A 94 5.37 -13.79 4.28
N TYR A 95 6.46 -14.51 3.98
CA TYR A 95 7.65 -13.93 3.34
C TYR A 95 7.33 -13.36 1.95
N ILE A 96 6.66 -14.15 1.10
CA ILE A 96 6.24 -13.68 -0.23
C ILE A 96 5.26 -12.51 -0.10
N ASN A 97 4.33 -12.58 0.86
CA ASN A 97 3.35 -11.51 1.09
C ASN A 97 4.03 -10.20 1.51
N GLY A 98 5.05 -10.28 2.37
CA GLY A 98 5.88 -9.14 2.76
C GLY A 98 6.70 -8.59 1.61
N LEU A 99 7.41 -9.45 0.85
CA LEU A 99 8.19 -9.03 -0.32
C LEU A 99 7.31 -8.39 -1.39
N TYR A 100 6.10 -8.93 -1.61
CA TYR A 100 5.11 -8.34 -2.52
C TYR A 100 4.66 -6.94 -2.05
N LEU A 101 4.46 -6.75 -0.73
CA LEU A 101 4.17 -5.43 -0.17
C LEU A 101 5.27 -4.44 -0.56
N LEU A 102 6.54 -4.80 -0.32
CA LEU A 102 7.68 -3.93 -0.64
C LEU A 102 7.79 -3.64 -2.14
N LEU A 103 7.55 -4.66 -2.97
CA LEU A 103 7.64 -4.54 -4.42
C LEU A 103 6.62 -3.52 -4.95
N ARG A 104 5.41 -3.54 -4.39
CA ARG A 104 4.33 -2.62 -4.75
C ARG A 104 4.51 -1.24 -4.15
N SER A 105 4.86 -1.12 -2.87
CA SER A 105 5.01 0.17 -2.18
C SER A 105 6.28 0.93 -2.57
N SER A 106 7.32 0.24 -3.05
CA SER A 106 8.50 0.86 -3.67
C SER A 106 8.24 1.38 -5.08
N GLY A 107 7.14 0.97 -5.71
CA GLY A 107 6.84 1.32 -7.09
C GLY A 107 7.69 0.60 -8.14
N ILE A 108 8.55 -0.33 -7.73
CA ILE A 108 9.38 -1.15 -8.63
C ILE A 108 8.52 -2.03 -9.53
N ALA A 109 7.35 -2.46 -9.07
CA ALA A 109 6.37 -3.14 -9.92
C ALA A 109 4.99 -2.47 -9.92
N GLN A 110 4.34 -2.55 -11.07
CA GLN A 110 3.04 -1.97 -11.38
C GLN A 110 2.06 -3.04 -11.83
N ILE A 111 0.77 -2.73 -11.68
CA ILE A 111 -0.29 -3.49 -12.33
C ILE A 111 -0.63 -2.83 -13.65
N ARG A 112 -0.53 -3.59 -14.75
CA ARG A 112 -0.97 -3.16 -16.08
C ARG A 112 -2.13 -4.02 -16.55
N SER A 113 -3.13 -3.37 -17.12
CA SER A 113 -4.23 -4.04 -17.79
C SER A 113 -3.81 -4.45 -19.20
N GLN A 114 -3.90 -5.75 -19.50
CA GLN A 114 -3.75 -6.28 -20.86
C GLN A 114 -5.06 -7.00 -21.25
N GLY A 115 -5.96 -6.24 -21.90
CA GLY A 115 -7.32 -6.70 -22.15
C GLY A 115 -8.09 -6.89 -20.84
N LYS A 116 -8.54 -8.11 -20.56
CA LYS A 116 -9.23 -8.45 -19.30
C LYS A 116 -8.29 -8.89 -18.17
N LYS A 117 -7.00 -9.08 -18.47
CA LYS A 117 -6.01 -9.59 -17.52
C LYS A 117 -5.31 -8.45 -16.82
N GLN A 118 -4.95 -8.68 -15.57
CA GLN A 118 -4.07 -7.81 -14.79
C GLN A 118 -2.70 -8.49 -14.72
N ILE A 119 -1.65 -7.76 -15.08
CA ILE A 119 -0.28 -8.26 -15.09
C ILE A 119 0.57 -7.39 -14.19
N LEU A 120 1.23 -8.00 -13.21
CA LEU A 120 2.27 -7.36 -12.42
C LEU A 120 3.56 -7.35 -13.23
N VAL A 121 4.05 -6.16 -13.58
CA VAL A 121 5.24 -5.94 -14.40
C VAL A 121 6.22 -5.01 -13.69
N LEU A 122 7.51 -5.14 -13.99
CA LEU A 122 8.52 -4.23 -13.48
C LEU A 122 8.46 -2.88 -14.19
N ASP A 123 8.53 -1.78 -13.44
CA ASP A 123 8.67 -0.44 -14.00
C ASP A 123 10.12 -0.17 -14.38
N ALA A 124 10.39 0.08 -15.66
CA ALA A 124 11.76 0.20 -16.16
C ALA A 124 12.53 1.37 -15.53
N ALA A 125 11.88 2.52 -15.33
CA ALA A 125 12.53 3.71 -14.78
C ALA A 125 12.86 3.53 -13.29
N THR A 126 11.90 3.03 -12.50
CA THR A 126 12.09 2.77 -11.08
C THR A 126 13.06 1.62 -10.84
N LEU A 127 13.03 0.58 -11.69
CA LEU A 127 14.00 -0.53 -11.64
C LEU A 127 15.42 -0.05 -11.96
N GLN A 128 15.59 0.85 -12.94
CA GLN A 128 16.90 1.46 -13.21
C GLN A 128 17.39 2.28 -12.02
N SER A 129 16.51 3.08 -11.39
CA SER A 129 16.86 3.79 -10.16
C SER A 129 17.30 2.82 -9.06
N TRP A 130 16.56 1.73 -8.86
CA TRP A 130 16.90 0.68 -7.89
C TRP A 130 18.26 0.04 -8.16
N SER A 131 18.55 -0.29 -9.42
CA SER A 131 19.82 -0.91 -9.82
C SER A 131 21.03 -0.01 -9.56
N ASN A 132 20.87 1.31 -9.58
CA ASN A 132 21.94 2.27 -9.32
C ASN A 132 22.25 2.47 -7.83
N LEU A 133 21.38 2.02 -6.93
CA LEU A 133 21.59 2.13 -5.48
C LEU A 133 22.60 1.10 -4.99
N ASN A 134 23.42 1.49 -4.01
CA ASN A 134 24.28 0.59 -3.26
C ASN A 134 23.47 -0.29 -2.27
N LEU A 135 24.10 -1.28 -1.64
CA LEU A 135 23.38 -2.24 -0.78
C LEU A 135 22.76 -1.59 0.46
N THR A 136 23.46 -0.66 1.11
CA THR A 136 22.96 0.14 2.23
C THR A 136 21.73 0.95 1.81
N GLU A 137 21.81 1.67 0.70
CA GLU A 137 20.70 2.45 0.13
C GLU A 137 19.50 1.55 -0.19
N ARG A 138 19.72 0.40 -0.84
CA ARG A 138 18.66 -0.58 -1.15
C ARG A 138 17.97 -1.06 0.12
N TYR A 139 18.73 -1.38 1.15
CA TYR A 139 18.18 -1.87 2.43
C TYR A 139 17.26 -0.83 3.07
N PHE A 140 17.72 0.42 3.19
CA PHE A 140 16.93 1.46 3.83
C PHE A 140 15.75 1.95 3.00
N ASN A 141 15.87 1.97 1.66
CA ASN A 141 14.72 2.26 0.80
C ASN A 141 13.67 1.15 0.91
N LEU A 142 14.04 -0.13 1.05
CA LEU A 142 13.06 -1.18 1.36
C LEU A 142 12.45 -1.04 2.76
N LEU A 143 13.24 -0.64 3.76
CA LEU A 143 12.75 -0.38 5.11
C LEU A 143 11.70 0.75 5.11
N GLU A 144 11.97 1.82 4.37
CA GLU A 144 11.03 2.93 4.21
C GLU A 144 9.78 2.52 3.40
N ALA A 145 9.96 1.74 2.33
CA ALA A 145 8.86 1.17 1.55
C ALA A 145 7.93 0.31 2.41
N TRP A 146 8.47 -0.37 3.42
CA TRP A 146 7.68 -1.14 4.37
C TRP A 146 6.98 -0.25 5.40
N LEU A 147 7.77 0.51 6.15
CA LEU A 147 7.33 1.11 7.40
C LEU A 147 6.51 2.39 7.20
N ILE A 148 6.81 3.13 6.12
CA ILE A 148 6.19 4.41 5.80
C ILE A 148 5.17 4.25 4.68
N TRP A 149 5.59 3.71 3.53
CA TRP A 149 4.76 3.66 2.32
C TRP A 149 3.88 2.41 2.22
N GLY A 150 4.20 1.36 3.00
CA GLY A 150 3.49 0.10 2.97
C GLY A 150 2.10 0.21 3.61
N ASN A 151 1.07 -0.21 2.88
CA ASN A 151 -0.30 -0.29 3.37
C ASN A 151 -0.85 -1.71 3.15
N ASN A 152 -1.52 -2.29 4.16
CA ASN A 152 -2.06 -3.65 4.09
C ASN A 152 -3.19 -3.80 3.04
N GLU A 153 -3.81 -2.70 2.58
CA GLU A 153 -4.75 -2.71 1.45
C GLU A 153 -4.12 -3.20 0.14
N ILE A 154 -2.81 -2.98 -0.03
CA ILE A 154 -2.03 -3.51 -1.15
C ILE A 154 -2.07 -5.05 -1.16
N LEU A 155 -2.23 -5.66 0.01
CA LEU A 155 -2.32 -7.10 0.22
C LEU A 155 -3.77 -7.62 0.20
N GLY A 156 -4.74 -6.74 -0.09
CA GLY A 156 -6.17 -7.05 -0.06
C GLY A 156 -6.74 -7.16 1.36
N GLU A 157 -6.07 -6.59 2.36
CA GLU A 157 -6.60 -6.47 3.72
C GLU A 157 -7.38 -5.16 3.89
N HIS A 158 -8.06 -5.00 5.03
CA HIS A 158 -8.77 -3.76 5.33
C HIS A 158 -7.79 -2.61 5.58
N GLN A 159 -8.25 -1.38 5.27
CA GLN A 159 -7.57 -0.15 5.62
C GLN A 159 -7.25 -0.16 7.11
N ASP A 160 -5.98 0.03 7.44
CA ASP A 160 -5.57 0.26 8.80
C ASP A 160 -5.31 1.73 9.03
N SER A 161 -5.94 2.27 10.06
CA SER A 161 -5.68 3.63 10.53
C SER A 161 -4.27 3.78 11.14
N PHE A 162 -3.59 2.68 11.45
CA PHE A 162 -2.25 2.69 12.01
C PHE A 162 -1.21 2.12 11.02
N GLY A 163 -0.19 2.89 10.65
CA GLY A 163 0.84 2.42 9.70
C GLY A 163 1.65 1.21 10.19
N ASN A 164 2.39 0.56 9.28
CA ASN A 164 3.23 -0.60 9.60
C ASN A 164 4.30 -0.29 10.65
N LEU A 165 4.85 0.93 10.66
CA LEU A 165 5.79 1.35 11.71
C LEU A 165 5.17 1.26 13.11
N PHE A 166 3.98 1.84 13.30
CA PHE A 166 3.29 1.83 14.58
C PHE A 166 2.96 0.40 15.02
N ARG A 167 2.56 -0.46 14.08
CA ARG A 167 2.35 -1.90 14.33
C ARG A 167 3.60 -2.59 14.87
N CYS A 168 4.77 -2.31 14.27
CA CYS A 168 6.04 -2.87 14.72
C CYS A 168 6.43 -2.35 16.11
N ILE A 169 6.23 -1.06 16.38
CA ILE A 169 6.45 -0.46 17.71
C ILE A 169 5.55 -1.10 18.77
N GLN A 170 4.26 -1.31 18.49
CA GLN A 170 3.34 -1.96 19.42
C GLN A 170 3.67 -3.44 19.65
N LEU A 171 4.19 -4.12 18.63
CA LEU A 171 4.62 -5.51 18.74
C LEU A 171 5.88 -5.63 19.60
N TRP A 172 6.84 -4.71 19.46
CA TRP A 172 8.18 -4.83 20.05
C TRP A 172 8.21 -5.20 21.54
N PRO A 173 7.49 -4.51 22.44
CA PRO A 173 7.49 -4.84 23.87
C PRO A 173 6.76 -6.15 24.21
N ARG A 174 5.96 -6.72 23.28
CA ARG A 174 5.28 -8.01 23.47
C ARG A 174 6.23 -9.20 23.31
N VAL A 175 7.41 -8.99 22.75
CA VAL A 175 8.48 -9.99 22.69
C VAL A 175 9.48 -9.70 23.83
N PRO A 176 9.51 -10.50 24.91
CA PRO A 176 10.41 -10.26 26.04
C PRO A 176 11.86 -10.54 25.65
N ASP A 177 12.83 -9.98 26.39
CA ASP A 177 14.27 -10.13 26.09
C ASP A 177 14.72 -11.60 25.99
N LYS A 178 14.14 -12.46 26.82
CA LYS A 178 14.38 -13.92 26.82
C LYS A 178 13.72 -14.68 25.65
N GLY A 179 13.02 -13.97 24.76
CA GLY A 179 12.25 -14.52 23.66
C GLY A 179 10.85 -14.98 24.04
N LEU A 180 9.96 -15.00 23.06
CA LEU A 180 8.59 -15.49 23.18
C LEU A 180 8.48 -16.90 22.63
N LYS A 181 8.06 -17.87 23.46
CA LYS A 181 7.79 -19.24 23.02
C LYS A 181 6.30 -19.44 22.80
N SER A 182 5.96 -20.04 21.66
CA SER A 182 4.59 -20.39 21.28
C SER A 182 4.53 -21.89 21.04
N PRO A 183 4.30 -22.74 22.07
CA PRO A 183 4.30 -24.20 21.92
C PRO A 183 3.07 -24.74 21.17
N LYS A 184 1.93 -24.05 21.23
CA LYS A 184 0.66 -24.43 20.59
C LYS A 184 0.25 -23.42 19.53
N TYR A 185 -0.56 -23.86 18.56
CA TYR A 185 -1.13 -22.98 17.54
C TYR A 185 -2.01 -21.86 18.11
N GLU A 186 -2.73 -22.13 19.20
CA GLU A 186 -3.59 -21.15 19.88
C GLU A 186 -2.80 -19.91 20.30
N HIS A 187 -1.54 -20.10 20.74
CA HIS A 187 -0.65 -19.01 21.13
C HIS A 187 -0.07 -18.25 19.93
N GLN A 188 -0.35 -18.69 18.70
CA GLN A 188 0.02 -17.99 17.45
C GLN A 188 -1.19 -17.23 16.87
N HIS A 189 -2.39 -17.40 17.42
CA HIS A 189 -3.59 -16.75 16.88
C HIS A 189 -3.47 -15.22 16.94
N ASP A 190 -3.06 -14.68 18.09
CA ASP A 190 -2.89 -13.23 18.29
C ASP A 190 -1.80 -12.66 17.38
N ILE A 191 -0.68 -13.38 17.25
CA ILE A 191 0.45 -13.07 16.34
C ILE A 191 -0.03 -13.00 14.88
N SER A 192 -0.98 -13.86 14.50
CA SER A 192 -1.48 -13.93 13.13
C SER A 192 -2.42 -12.77 12.79
N TYR A 193 -3.10 -12.20 13.79
CA TYR A 193 -4.04 -11.11 13.62
C TYR A 193 -3.37 -9.74 13.69
N TYR A 194 -2.43 -9.55 14.63
CA TYR A 194 -1.74 -8.28 14.81
C TYR A 194 -0.28 -8.51 15.25
N PRO A 195 0.72 -7.90 14.57
CA PRO A 195 0.62 -6.95 13.47
C PRO A 195 0.33 -7.57 12.09
N GLY A 196 0.19 -8.89 12.00
CA GLY A 196 0.05 -9.65 10.75
C GLY A 196 1.32 -10.46 10.45
N LEU A 197 1.15 -11.66 9.88
CA LEU A 197 2.28 -12.60 9.69
C LEU A 197 3.37 -12.05 8.74
N HIS A 198 3.00 -11.25 7.73
CA HIS A 198 3.99 -10.65 6.82
C HIS A 198 4.91 -9.68 7.54
N ASN A 199 4.42 -8.96 8.56
CA ASN A 199 5.26 -8.08 9.37
C ASN A 199 6.30 -8.87 10.18
N PHE A 200 5.96 -10.06 10.70
CA PHE A 200 6.96 -10.95 11.32
C PHE A 200 7.99 -11.46 10.32
N ALA A 201 7.54 -11.87 9.13
CA ALA A 201 8.44 -12.30 8.07
C ALA A 201 9.39 -11.18 7.65
N LEU A 202 8.90 -9.95 7.49
CA LEU A 202 9.73 -8.79 7.18
C LEU A 202 10.70 -8.46 8.33
N LEU A 203 10.26 -8.48 9.59
CA LEU A 203 11.15 -8.30 10.74
C LEU A 203 12.33 -9.28 10.71
N GLU A 204 12.12 -10.53 10.27
CA GLU A 204 13.21 -11.50 10.12
C GLU A 204 14.07 -11.24 8.89
N LEU A 205 13.47 -10.95 7.73
CA LEU A 205 14.23 -10.64 6.51
C LEU A 205 15.13 -9.40 6.69
N PHE A 206 14.67 -8.40 7.43
CA PHE A 206 15.46 -7.21 7.78
C PHE A 206 16.46 -7.48 8.94
N GLY A 207 16.54 -8.68 9.49
CA GLY A 207 17.50 -9.00 10.56
C GLY A 207 17.16 -8.36 11.92
N LEU A 208 15.91 -7.94 12.12
CA LEU A 208 15.44 -7.33 13.37
C LEU A 208 14.99 -8.38 14.39
N LEU A 209 14.44 -9.50 13.90
CA LEU A 209 13.86 -10.57 14.70
C LEU A 209 14.37 -11.93 14.20
N SER A 210 14.58 -12.89 15.10
CA SER A 210 14.81 -14.29 14.73
C SER A 210 13.58 -15.13 15.00
N ILE A 211 13.21 -15.99 14.04
CA ILE A 211 12.04 -16.86 14.13
C ILE A 211 12.49 -18.33 14.10
N LYS A 212 11.98 -19.12 15.06
CA LYS A 212 12.11 -20.59 15.00
C LYS A 212 10.85 -21.20 14.41
N HIS A 213 11.01 -21.85 13.27
CA HIS A 213 9.93 -22.50 12.56
C HIS A 213 9.55 -23.84 13.20
N GLY A 214 8.26 -24.16 13.18
CA GLY A 214 7.74 -25.48 13.49
C GLY A 214 7.20 -26.19 12.26
N LYS A 215 6.85 -27.48 12.40
CA LYS A 215 6.17 -28.21 11.33
C LYS A 215 4.67 -27.93 11.35
N PRO A 216 4.04 -27.65 10.20
CA PRO A 216 2.61 -27.46 10.13
C PRO A 216 1.85 -28.79 10.36
N THR A 217 0.67 -28.69 10.97
CA THR A 217 -0.30 -29.80 11.04
C THR A 217 -1.26 -29.71 9.86
N GLU A 218 -1.95 -30.80 9.53
CA GLU A 218 -2.93 -30.83 8.45
C GLU A 218 -3.96 -29.69 8.57
N GLY A 219 -4.24 -29.01 7.46
CA GLY A 219 -5.14 -27.85 7.44
C GLY A 219 -4.59 -26.57 8.07
N LYS A 220 -3.29 -26.49 8.38
CA LYS A 220 -2.65 -25.28 8.95
C LYS A 220 -1.53 -24.74 8.04
N GLY A 221 -1.30 -23.44 8.16
CA GLY A 221 -0.24 -22.71 7.45
C GLY A 221 1.05 -22.60 8.28
N TRP A 222 1.81 -21.53 8.04
CA TRP A 222 3.09 -21.26 8.69
C TRP A 222 3.03 -21.40 10.22
N ARG A 223 4.06 -22.05 10.80
CA ARG A 223 4.15 -22.33 12.23
C ARG A 223 5.37 -21.65 12.86
N ILE A 224 5.13 -20.76 13.82
CA ILE A 224 6.15 -20.04 14.60
C ILE A 224 6.23 -20.61 16.01
N THR A 225 7.33 -21.25 16.37
CA THR A 225 7.51 -21.86 17.71
C THR A 225 8.21 -20.94 18.70
N SER A 226 9.05 -20.02 18.22
CA SER A 226 9.74 -19.05 19.05
C SER A 226 10.05 -17.78 18.26
N LEU A 227 10.04 -16.64 18.95
CA LEU A 227 10.49 -15.34 18.47
C LEU A 227 11.56 -14.81 19.41
N GLN A 228 12.58 -14.15 18.86
CA GLN A 228 13.65 -13.51 19.63
C GLN A 228 13.99 -12.17 19.00
N ARG A 229 13.95 -11.08 19.79
CA ARG A 229 14.48 -9.78 19.36
C ARG A 229 15.99 -9.88 19.19
N LEU A 230 16.50 -9.30 18.12
CA LEU A 230 17.93 -9.19 17.86
C LEU A 230 18.43 -7.81 18.33
N PRO A 231 19.70 -7.70 18.77
CA PRO A 231 20.26 -6.41 19.23
C PRO A 231 20.14 -5.30 18.19
N PHE A 232 20.32 -5.63 16.91
CA PHE A 232 20.12 -4.69 15.81
C PHE A 232 18.67 -4.21 15.73
N GLY A 233 17.71 -5.12 15.86
CA GLY A 233 16.29 -4.79 15.95
C GLY A 233 15.98 -3.82 17.09
N ASP A 234 16.59 -4.01 18.27
CA ASP A 234 16.38 -3.13 19.41
C ASP A 234 16.86 -1.70 19.14
N ALA A 235 18.05 -1.56 18.54
CA ALA A 235 18.58 -0.26 18.15
C ALA A 235 17.71 0.41 17.08
N MET A 236 17.29 -0.33 16.05
CA MET A 236 16.45 0.16 14.96
C MET A 236 15.09 0.65 15.45
N LEU A 237 14.38 -0.15 16.26
CA LEU A 237 13.06 0.23 16.75
C LEU A 237 13.13 1.39 17.74
N GLN A 238 14.22 1.51 18.51
CA GLN A 238 14.44 2.65 19.39
C GLN A 238 14.64 3.95 18.61
N LEU A 239 15.38 3.93 17.49
CA LEU A 239 15.52 5.08 16.59
C LEU A 239 14.19 5.50 15.95
N LEU A 240 13.36 4.52 15.57
CA LEU A 240 12.11 4.76 14.86
C LEU A 240 10.93 5.09 15.79
N PHE A 241 11.06 4.81 17.09
CA PHE A 241 9.99 4.98 18.07
C PHE A 241 9.39 6.40 18.08
N PRO A 242 10.20 7.49 18.11
CA PRO A 242 9.65 8.85 18.07
C PRO A 242 8.81 9.11 16.82
N LEU A 243 9.28 8.68 15.66
CA LEU A 243 8.62 8.88 14.37
C LEU A 243 7.25 8.18 14.31
N GLY A 244 7.19 6.94 14.81
CA GLY A 244 5.96 6.16 14.77
C GLY A 244 4.90 6.60 15.77
N ILE A 245 5.31 7.19 16.91
CA ILE A 245 4.37 7.67 17.93
C ILE A 245 3.84 9.08 17.62
N ARG A 246 4.58 9.92 16.90
CA ARG A 246 4.09 11.27 16.56
C ARG A 246 3.19 11.31 15.33
N GLY A 247 3.18 10.23 14.52
CA GLY A 247 2.37 10.16 13.31
C GLY A 247 2.84 11.10 12.19
N GLU A 248 4.05 11.67 12.29
CA GLU A 248 4.61 12.72 11.41
C GLU A 248 4.67 12.33 9.91
N LEU A 249 4.43 11.07 9.55
CA LEU A 249 4.64 10.51 8.21
C LEU A 249 3.37 9.91 7.58
N GLN A 250 2.17 10.10 8.15
CA GLN A 250 0.94 9.40 7.73
C GLN A 250 0.12 10.09 6.63
N ASP A 251 0.27 11.39 6.40
CA ASP A 251 -0.65 12.19 5.56
C ASP A 251 -0.12 12.51 4.15
N GLU A 252 0.99 11.89 3.72
CA GLU A 252 1.57 12.18 2.40
C GLU A 252 0.92 11.38 1.27
N VAL A 253 0.25 12.10 0.37
CA VAL A 253 -0.34 11.55 -0.86
C VAL A 253 0.74 11.09 -1.84
N ASN A 254 1.83 11.85 -1.96
CA ASN A 254 2.92 11.58 -2.91
C ASN A 254 4.05 10.76 -2.27
N VAL A 255 4.33 9.58 -2.82
CA VAL A 255 5.45 8.75 -2.37
C VAL A 255 6.78 9.40 -2.77
N THR A 256 7.57 9.80 -1.78
CA THR A 256 8.93 10.36 -1.97
C THR A 256 9.87 9.76 -0.94
N PHE A 257 10.84 8.97 -1.40
CA PHE A 257 11.80 8.29 -0.53
C PHE A 257 12.79 9.26 0.14
N GLY A 258 13.29 8.87 1.31
CA GLY A 258 14.28 9.61 2.10
C GLY A 258 13.75 10.14 3.44
N LYS A 259 12.55 9.75 3.85
CA LYS A 259 11.94 10.16 5.15
C LYS A 259 12.76 9.67 6.34
N LEU A 260 13.41 8.52 6.21
CA LEU A 260 14.23 7.96 7.29
C LEU A 260 15.71 8.35 7.19
N GLN A 261 16.16 8.95 6.07
CA GLN A 261 17.59 9.13 5.78
C GLN A 261 18.33 9.89 6.88
N SER A 262 17.83 11.05 7.29
CA SER A 262 18.49 11.89 8.32
C SER A 262 18.64 11.20 9.68
N HIS A 263 17.80 10.19 9.97
CA HIS A 263 17.81 9.48 11.25
C HIS A 263 18.86 8.37 11.29
N PHE A 264 19.19 7.79 10.12
CA PHE A 264 20.13 6.67 10.01
C PHE A 264 21.49 7.07 9.45
N GLN A 265 21.58 8.16 8.68
CA GLN A 265 22.82 8.63 8.06
C GLN A 265 24.00 8.82 9.04
N PRO A 266 23.82 9.22 10.31
CA PRO A 266 24.94 9.27 11.27
C PRO A 266 25.59 7.91 11.57
N PHE A 267 24.88 6.80 11.30
CA PHE A 267 25.36 5.44 11.50
C PHE A 267 25.69 4.73 10.18
N PHE A 268 25.03 5.13 9.09
CA PHE A 268 25.17 4.55 7.75
C PHE A 268 25.46 5.66 6.73
N PRO A 269 26.68 6.20 6.72
CA PRO A 269 27.05 7.31 5.83
C PRO A 269 27.00 6.93 4.35
N GLU A 270 27.00 5.64 4.00
CA GLU A 270 26.88 5.19 2.61
C GLU A 270 25.48 5.43 2.03
N TRP A 271 24.48 5.74 2.85
CA TRP A 271 23.15 6.11 2.37
C TRP A 271 23.11 7.57 1.89
N GLU A 272 23.47 7.77 0.63
CA GLU A 272 23.47 9.09 -0.01
C GLU A 272 22.27 9.31 -0.93
N HIS A 273 21.84 8.27 -1.65
CA HIS A 273 20.79 8.32 -2.65
C HIS A 273 19.52 7.57 -2.22
N ASN A 274 18.39 8.06 -2.72
CA ASN A 274 17.07 7.47 -2.48
C ASN A 274 16.46 6.93 -3.77
N LEU A 275 15.56 5.97 -3.63
CA LEU A 275 14.83 5.40 -4.74
C LEU A 275 13.98 6.48 -5.41
N LEU A 276 14.22 6.69 -6.70
CA LEU A 276 13.42 7.59 -7.51
C LEU A 276 12.28 6.78 -8.13
N VAL A 277 11.07 7.05 -7.68
CA VAL A 277 9.87 6.47 -8.28
C VAL A 277 9.45 7.31 -9.47
N SER A 278 9.04 6.65 -10.55
CA SER A 278 8.43 7.34 -11.68
C SER A 278 7.20 8.12 -11.21
N LYS A 279 7.31 9.45 -11.13
CA LYS A 279 6.19 10.31 -10.75
C LYS A 279 5.07 10.16 -11.77
N GLN A 280 3.87 9.84 -11.32
CA GLN A 280 2.66 10.17 -12.07
C GLN A 280 2.40 11.66 -11.89
N GLY A 281 2.87 12.44 -12.86
CA GLY A 281 2.52 13.84 -12.95
C GLY A 281 1.14 14.03 -13.56
N PHE A 282 0.65 15.26 -13.50
CA PHE A 282 -0.55 15.69 -14.21
C PHE A 282 -0.47 15.30 -15.69
N THR A 283 -1.47 14.55 -16.16
CA THR A 283 -1.58 14.19 -17.59
C THR A 283 -2.64 15.06 -18.26
N ASP A 284 -2.22 15.93 -19.18
CA ASP A 284 -3.15 16.79 -19.92
C ASP A 284 -3.90 15.99 -21.00
N GLY A 285 -5.16 16.36 -21.26
CA GLY A 285 -5.99 15.65 -22.24
C GLY A 285 -7.49 15.81 -22.01
N ILE A 286 -8.26 15.09 -22.81
CA ILE A 286 -9.69 14.91 -22.63
C ILE A 286 -9.94 13.48 -22.17
N TYR A 287 -10.38 13.34 -20.92
CA TYR A 287 -10.65 12.06 -20.29
C TYR A 287 -12.05 11.61 -20.65
N ILE A 288 -12.18 10.35 -21.08
CA ILE A 288 -13.46 9.72 -21.42
C ILE A 288 -13.77 8.69 -20.35
N PHE A 289 -14.72 9.03 -19.48
CA PHE A 289 -15.22 8.12 -18.46
C PHE A 289 -16.50 7.44 -18.90
N LYS A 290 -16.58 6.13 -18.69
CA LYS A 290 -17.85 5.40 -18.67
C LYS A 290 -18.31 5.27 -17.23
N VAL A 291 -19.46 5.88 -16.94
CA VAL A 291 -20.09 5.85 -15.61
C VAL A 291 -21.30 4.95 -15.67
N SER A 292 -21.42 4.01 -14.73
CA SER A 292 -22.52 3.04 -14.73
C SER A 292 -23.12 2.82 -13.35
N ILE A 293 -24.43 2.61 -13.33
CA ILE A 293 -25.21 2.24 -12.16
C ILE A 293 -26.32 1.28 -12.56
N SER A 294 -26.42 0.14 -11.85
CA SER A 294 -27.30 -0.97 -12.24
C SER A 294 -27.14 -1.36 -13.72
N LYS A 295 -28.17 -1.13 -14.57
CA LYS A 295 -28.17 -1.45 -16.00
C LYS A 295 -27.95 -0.23 -16.90
N ALA A 296 -27.82 0.96 -16.31
CA ALA A 296 -27.68 2.23 -17.02
C ALA A 296 -26.22 2.68 -17.04
N TRP A 297 -25.84 3.38 -18.10
CA TRP A 297 -24.51 3.98 -18.19
C TRP A 297 -24.50 5.26 -19.04
N ARG A 298 -23.45 6.06 -18.84
CA ARG A 298 -23.17 7.32 -19.52
C ARG A 298 -21.71 7.36 -19.94
N ARG A 299 -21.40 7.96 -21.08
CA ARG A 299 -20.02 8.35 -21.42
C ARG A 299 -19.86 9.84 -21.25
N ILE A 300 -18.86 10.26 -20.48
CA ILE A 300 -18.60 11.65 -20.15
C ILE A 300 -17.18 12.00 -20.60
N ALA A 301 -17.06 13.01 -21.45
CA ALA A 301 -15.79 13.65 -21.77
C ALA A 301 -15.54 14.82 -20.82
N ILE A 302 -14.37 14.89 -20.20
CA ILE A 302 -13.99 15.99 -19.30
C ILE A 302 -12.52 16.40 -19.51
N PRO A 303 -12.19 17.70 -19.59
CA PRO A 303 -10.79 18.13 -19.69
C PRO A 303 -10.00 17.88 -18.40
N ALA A 304 -8.74 17.48 -18.53
CA ALA A 304 -7.84 17.15 -17.42
C ALA A 304 -7.73 18.25 -16.35
N LYS A 305 -7.77 19.52 -16.76
CA LYS A 305 -7.61 20.69 -15.86
C LYS A 305 -8.88 21.03 -15.07
N LYS A 306 -9.98 20.29 -15.26
CA LYS A 306 -11.20 20.49 -14.47
C LYS A 306 -11.08 19.79 -13.13
N PRO A 307 -11.68 20.35 -12.07
CA PRO A 307 -11.74 19.67 -10.79
C PRO A 307 -12.60 18.41 -10.90
N LEU A 308 -12.33 17.44 -10.04
CA LEU A 308 -13.07 16.19 -9.95
C LEU A 308 -14.55 16.42 -9.55
N SER A 309 -14.84 17.50 -8.82
CA SER A 309 -16.22 17.91 -8.49
C SER A 309 -17.09 18.16 -9.73
N TRP A 310 -16.51 18.63 -10.83
CA TRP A 310 -17.26 18.81 -12.08
C TRP A 310 -17.67 17.47 -12.69
N LEU A 311 -16.89 16.41 -12.47
CA LEU A 311 -17.31 15.06 -12.84
C LEU A 311 -18.46 14.59 -11.96
N ALA A 312 -18.43 14.84 -10.65
CA ALA A 312 -19.53 14.51 -9.73
C ALA A 312 -20.84 15.18 -10.16
N GLU A 313 -20.81 16.50 -10.39
CA GLU A 313 -21.96 17.27 -10.86
C GLU A 313 -22.51 16.72 -12.18
N THR A 314 -21.63 16.43 -13.14
CA THR A 314 -22.03 15.87 -14.44
C THR A 314 -22.62 14.46 -14.32
N ILE A 315 -22.18 13.66 -13.34
CA ILE A 315 -22.77 12.35 -13.06
C ILE A 315 -24.20 12.54 -12.55
N LEU A 316 -24.41 13.39 -11.55
CA LEU A 316 -25.75 13.64 -10.99
C LEU A 316 -26.72 14.15 -12.06
N ASP A 317 -26.31 15.17 -12.85
CA ASP A 317 -27.08 15.67 -14.00
C ASP A 317 -27.42 14.55 -15.01
N ALA A 318 -26.47 13.65 -15.29
CA ALA A 318 -26.67 12.62 -16.30
C ALA A 318 -27.63 11.50 -15.87
N PHE A 319 -27.85 11.35 -14.57
CA PHE A 319 -28.75 10.36 -13.98
C PHE A 319 -29.99 11.00 -13.33
N ASP A 320 -30.19 12.31 -13.47
CA ASP A 320 -31.33 13.06 -12.89
C ASP A 320 -31.40 12.93 -11.37
N PHE A 321 -30.24 13.02 -10.72
CA PHE A 321 -30.11 13.05 -9.26
C PHE A 321 -29.98 14.49 -8.76
N ASP A 322 -30.41 14.75 -7.54
CA ASP A 322 -30.19 16.02 -6.83
C ASP A 322 -28.73 16.19 -6.34
N TYR A 323 -28.51 17.26 -5.58
CA TYR A 323 -27.20 17.71 -5.09
C TYR A 323 -27.14 17.80 -3.56
N ASP A 324 -28.13 17.26 -2.84
CA ASP A 324 -28.35 17.56 -1.43
C ASP A 324 -27.42 16.76 -0.49
N HIS A 325 -26.71 15.77 -1.02
CA HIS A 325 -25.90 14.85 -0.22
C HIS A 325 -24.41 14.93 -0.53
N LEU A 326 -23.62 14.53 0.48
CA LEU A 326 -22.16 14.40 0.35
C LEU A 326 -21.80 13.19 -0.51
N TYR A 327 -20.58 13.22 -1.07
CA TYR A 327 -20.03 12.15 -1.88
C TYR A 327 -18.54 11.94 -1.65
N GLU A 328 -18.05 10.81 -2.14
CA GLU A 328 -16.64 10.46 -2.17
C GLU A 328 -16.30 9.69 -3.47
N PHE A 329 -15.17 10.02 -4.08
CA PHE A 329 -14.52 9.15 -5.06
C PHE A 329 -13.47 8.28 -4.39
N SER A 330 -13.45 6.99 -4.71
CA SER A 330 -12.41 6.07 -4.23
C SER A 330 -11.80 5.25 -5.35
N TYR A 331 -10.47 5.13 -5.37
CA TYR A 331 -9.74 4.33 -6.36
C TYR A 331 -8.43 3.80 -5.78
N LYS A 332 -7.85 2.80 -6.45
CA LYS A 332 -6.50 2.33 -6.12
C LYS A 332 -5.49 3.14 -6.92
N ASP A 333 -4.53 3.76 -6.24
CA ASP A 333 -3.41 4.40 -6.92
C ASP A 333 -2.45 3.36 -7.52
N TYR A 334 -1.42 3.89 -8.15
CA TYR A 334 -0.30 3.14 -8.73
C TYR A 334 0.32 2.09 -7.77
N PHE A 335 0.49 2.44 -6.49
CA PHE A 335 1.06 1.57 -5.48
C PHE A 335 0.05 0.54 -4.95
N GLY A 336 -1.24 0.73 -5.23
CA GLY A 336 -2.34 -0.10 -4.78
C GLY A 336 -2.98 0.38 -3.48
N ARG A 337 -2.67 1.60 -3.03
CA ARG A 337 -3.30 2.25 -1.87
C ARG A 337 -4.68 2.75 -2.27
N ILE A 338 -5.65 2.69 -1.36
CA ILE A 338 -6.97 3.27 -1.61
C ILE A 338 -6.88 4.79 -1.36
N ILE A 339 -7.08 5.56 -2.43
CA ILE A 339 -7.21 7.01 -2.37
C ILE A 339 -8.70 7.34 -2.31
N LYS A 340 -9.06 8.21 -1.37
CA LYS A 340 -10.41 8.75 -1.19
C LYS A 340 -10.37 10.25 -1.39
N ILE A 341 -11.27 10.78 -2.21
CA ILE A 341 -11.39 12.21 -2.50
C ILE A 341 -12.82 12.61 -2.21
N GLY A 342 -13.00 13.41 -1.15
CA GLY A 342 -14.30 13.74 -0.60
C GLY A 342 -14.93 15.00 -1.19
N HIS A 343 -16.22 15.19 -0.89
CA HIS A 343 -16.91 16.47 -1.08
C HIS A 343 -16.22 17.58 -0.26
N ALA A 344 -16.26 18.83 -0.75
CA ALA A 344 -15.66 20.01 -0.10
C ALA A 344 -16.20 20.35 1.31
N TYR A 345 -17.25 19.65 1.77
CA TYR A 345 -17.86 19.82 3.09
C TYR A 345 -17.54 18.64 4.02
N MET A 346 -16.72 17.69 3.58
CA MET A 346 -16.15 16.66 4.44
C MET A 346 -15.00 17.24 5.28
N GLU A 347 -14.64 16.55 6.36
CA GLU A 347 -13.61 17.02 7.30
C GLU A 347 -12.18 16.75 6.78
N THR A 348 -11.98 15.69 6.00
CA THR A 348 -10.65 15.18 5.66
C THR A 348 -10.33 15.40 4.17
N PRO A 349 -9.23 16.10 3.83
CA PRO A 349 -8.76 16.23 2.45
C PRO A 349 -8.20 14.89 1.93
N PRO A 350 -8.01 14.74 0.61
CA PRO A 350 -8.22 15.73 -0.44
C PRO A 350 -9.70 15.94 -0.82
N PHE A 351 -10.02 17.15 -1.29
CA PHE A 351 -11.38 17.53 -1.72
C PHE A 351 -11.52 17.56 -3.24
N ALA A 352 -12.67 17.12 -3.75
CA ALA A 352 -12.90 16.95 -5.18
C ALA A 352 -12.90 18.26 -5.98
N ASP A 353 -13.18 19.40 -5.34
CA ASP A 353 -13.10 20.74 -5.93
C ASP A 353 -11.66 21.26 -6.07
N GLN A 354 -10.70 20.61 -5.40
CA GLN A 354 -9.28 20.97 -5.39
C GLN A 354 -8.41 20.01 -6.22
N VAL A 355 -8.84 18.76 -6.40
CA VAL A 355 -8.13 17.76 -7.21
C VAL A 355 -8.56 17.86 -8.67
N GLN A 356 -7.63 17.97 -9.62
CA GLN A 356 -7.96 17.98 -11.04
C GLN A 356 -8.10 16.56 -11.59
N ILE A 357 -8.87 16.40 -12.67
CA ILE A 357 -9.00 15.10 -13.36
C ILE A 357 -7.64 14.54 -13.78
N GLY A 358 -6.73 15.39 -14.25
CA GLY A 358 -5.39 14.99 -14.68
C GLY A 358 -4.45 14.58 -13.54
N ASP A 359 -4.79 14.91 -12.29
CA ASP A 359 -4.05 14.48 -11.09
C ASP A 359 -4.48 13.08 -10.63
N VAL A 360 -5.67 12.63 -11.04
CA VAL A 360 -6.15 11.29 -10.73
C VAL A 360 -5.32 10.27 -11.50
N SER A 361 -4.60 9.46 -10.74
CA SER A 361 -3.62 8.48 -11.18
C SER A 361 -4.24 7.21 -11.79
N LEU A 362 -5.22 7.37 -12.69
CA LEU A 362 -5.84 6.27 -13.43
C LEU A 362 -5.29 6.19 -14.87
N GLU A 363 -4.93 4.98 -15.27
CA GLU A 363 -4.65 4.63 -16.66
C GLU A 363 -5.93 4.19 -17.38
N PRO A 364 -5.99 4.24 -18.73
CA PRO A 364 -7.08 3.61 -19.48
C PRO A 364 -7.34 2.16 -19.06
N GLY A 365 -8.59 1.84 -18.75
CA GLY A 365 -9.03 0.59 -18.13
C GLY A 365 -9.14 0.65 -16.61
N GLY A 366 -8.50 1.62 -15.96
CA GLY A 366 -8.60 1.90 -14.53
C GLY A 366 -10.00 2.32 -14.10
N LYS A 367 -10.31 2.10 -12.82
CA LYS A 367 -11.63 2.30 -12.24
C LYS A 367 -11.56 3.08 -10.94
N MET A 368 -12.57 3.92 -10.72
CA MET A 368 -12.91 4.51 -9.44
C MET A 368 -14.39 4.23 -9.12
N THR A 369 -14.72 4.27 -7.84
CA THR A 369 -16.12 4.26 -7.36
C THR A 369 -16.50 5.68 -6.98
N TYR A 370 -17.64 6.15 -7.46
CA TYR A 370 -18.28 7.37 -6.97
C TYR A 370 -19.43 6.96 -6.05
N LEU A 371 -19.28 7.24 -4.76
CA LEU A 371 -20.29 7.00 -3.73
C LEU A 371 -21.00 8.32 -3.45
N TYR A 372 -22.28 8.40 -3.79
CA TYR A 372 -23.14 9.55 -3.52
C TYR A 372 -24.19 9.17 -2.48
N ASP A 373 -24.49 10.10 -1.57
CA ASP A 373 -25.37 9.92 -0.42
C ASP A 373 -24.92 8.78 0.50
N PHE A 374 -24.31 9.13 1.63
CA PHE A 374 -23.84 8.12 2.59
C PHE A 374 -24.98 7.41 3.35
N GLY A 375 -26.20 7.93 3.30
CA GLY A 375 -27.39 7.25 3.82
C GLY A 375 -27.79 6.10 2.90
N ASP A 376 -28.13 6.42 1.64
CA ASP A 376 -28.64 5.44 0.67
C ASP A 376 -27.56 4.68 -0.11
N SER A 377 -26.31 5.14 -0.03
CA SER A 377 -25.13 4.49 -0.59
C SER A 377 -25.19 4.23 -2.10
N TRP A 378 -25.56 5.25 -2.89
CA TRP A 378 -25.56 5.16 -4.35
C TRP A 378 -24.13 5.01 -4.88
N LYS A 379 -23.83 3.84 -5.47
CA LYS A 379 -22.49 3.49 -5.98
C LYS A 379 -22.46 3.43 -7.49
N PHE A 380 -21.70 4.34 -8.10
CA PHE A 380 -21.43 4.35 -9.54
C PHE A 380 -20.03 3.77 -9.82
N ASP A 381 -19.94 2.84 -10.78
CA ASP A 381 -18.65 2.37 -11.34
C ASP A 381 -18.22 3.36 -12.42
N VAL A 382 -17.09 4.02 -12.21
CA VAL A 382 -16.53 5.05 -13.09
C VAL A 382 -15.23 4.50 -13.69
N GLN A 383 -15.28 4.10 -14.95
CA GLN A 383 -14.15 3.52 -15.67
C GLN A 383 -13.55 4.55 -16.63
N LEU A 384 -12.23 4.76 -16.58
CA LEU A 384 -11.53 5.54 -17.60
C LEU A 384 -11.38 4.68 -18.87
N GLU A 385 -12.03 5.05 -19.97
CA GLU A 385 -11.93 4.31 -21.24
C GLU A 385 -10.76 4.82 -22.10
N ALA A 386 -10.52 6.14 -22.10
CA ALA A 386 -9.46 6.74 -22.91
C ALA A 386 -9.04 8.13 -22.38
N ILE A 387 -7.80 8.51 -22.69
CA ILE A 387 -7.31 9.89 -22.59
C ILE A 387 -6.97 10.34 -24.00
N ASN A 388 -7.79 11.24 -24.56
CA ASN A 388 -7.56 11.82 -25.87
C ASN A 388 -6.65 13.06 -25.77
N PRO A 389 -5.95 13.45 -26.85
CA PRO A 389 -5.18 14.69 -26.87
C PRO A 389 -6.02 15.92 -26.44
N PRO A 390 -5.41 16.95 -25.83
CA PRO A 390 -6.13 18.15 -25.42
C PRO A 390 -6.89 18.80 -26.58
N ASP A 391 -8.16 19.14 -26.36
CA ASP A 391 -9.00 19.88 -27.31
C ASP A 391 -9.54 21.16 -26.68
N ASN A 392 -9.01 22.31 -27.11
CA ASN A 392 -9.41 23.63 -26.64
C ASN A 392 -10.89 23.98 -26.91
N LYS A 393 -11.58 23.20 -27.75
CA LYS A 393 -13.03 23.35 -28.01
C LYS A 393 -13.88 22.72 -26.89
N ILE A 394 -13.34 21.77 -26.13
CA ILE A 394 -14.03 21.14 -25.01
C ILE A 394 -13.59 21.86 -23.73
N LYS A 395 -14.37 22.87 -23.31
CA LYS A 395 -14.08 23.68 -22.12
C LYS A 395 -14.82 23.23 -20.86
N LYS A 396 -15.80 22.34 -21.01
CA LYS A 396 -16.67 21.82 -19.95
C LYS A 396 -16.92 20.32 -20.19
N PRO A 397 -17.32 19.56 -19.16
CA PRO A 397 -17.79 18.21 -19.30
C PRO A 397 -18.89 18.10 -20.36
N LYS A 398 -18.92 16.97 -21.08
CA LYS A 398 -19.94 16.67 -22.07
C LYS A 398 -20.36 15.21 -21.97
N ILE A 399 -21.66 14.98 -21.87
CA ILE A 399 -22.24 13.65 -22.02
C ILE A 399 -22.20 13.30 -23.51
N LEU A 400 -21.46 12.25 -23.86
CA LEU A 400 -21.28 11.77 -25.23
C LEU A 400 -22.35 10.74 -25.60
N GLU A 401 -22.67 9.85 -24.66
CA GLU A 401 -23.60 8.75 -24.88
C GLU A 401 -24.43 8.49 -23.62
N VAL A 402 -25.68 8.07 -23.85
CA VAL A 402 -26.67 7.76 -22.82
C VAL A 402 -27.28 6.40 -23.14
N HIS A 403 -27.28 5.49 -22.16
CA HIS A 403 -27.86 4.17 -22.33
C HIS A 403 -28.58 3.70 -21.08
N GLY A 404 -29.81 3.19 -21.26
CA GLY A 404 -30.67 2.74 -20.17
C GLY A 404 -31.26 3.90 -19.37
N ASN A 405 -32.42 3.67 -18.78
CA ASN A 405 -33.09 4.63 -17.91
C ASN A 405 -32.31 4.78 -16.60
N ALA A 406 -32.16 6.01 -16.12
CA ALA A 406 -31.60 6.23 -14.79
C ALA A 406 -32.49 5.56 -13.73
N PRO A 407 -31.91 5.03 -12.64
CA PRO A 407 -32.72 4.61 -11.49
C PRO A 407 -33.43 5.82 -10.89
N GLN A 408 -34.62 5.62 -10.33
CA GLN A 408 -35.27 6.63 -9.51
C GLN A 408 -34.45 6.82 -8.23
N GLN A 409 -34.07 8.06 -7.91
CA GLN A 409 -33.23 8.37 -6.75
C GLN A 409 -34.01 8.18 -5.44
N TYR A 410 -35.17 8.80 -5.30
CA TYR A 410 -36.02 8.65 -4.12
C TYR A 410 -37.45 8.31 -4.53
N TRP A 411 -38.11 7.46 -3.76
CA TRP A 411 -39.55 7.24 -3.87
C TRP A 411 -40.25 8.50 -3.37
N SER A 412 -41.14 9.10 -4.16
CA SER A 412 -42.05 10.12 -3.65
C SER A 412 -43.07 9.46 -2.72
N GLU A 413 -43.39 10.09 -1.59
CA GLU A 413 -44.48 9.64 -0.68
C GLU A 413 -45.85 9.58 -1.39
N ASP A 414 -45.97 10.10 -2.61
CA ASP A 414 -47.16 10.07 -3.47
C ASP A 414 -47.29 8.82 -4.37
N ASP A 415 -46.35 7.86 -4.30
CA ASP A 415 -46.34 6.61 -5.10
C ASP A 415 -46.87 5.36 -4.34
N GLU A 416 -47.48 5.52 -3.16
CA GLU A 416 -48.37 4.52 -2.50
C GLU A 416 -49.84 4.78 -2.83
#